data_AF-R6X227-F1
#
_entry.id   AF-R6X227-F1
#
_cell.length_a   1.000
_cell.length_b   1.000
_cell.length_c   1.000
_cell.angle_alpha   90.00
_cell.angle_beta   90.00
_cell.angle_gamma   90.00
#
_symmetry.space_group_name_H-M   'P 1'
#
loop_
_entity.id
_entity.type
_entity.pdbx_description
1 polymer ?
#
loop_
_entity_poly.entity_id
_entity_poly.type
_entity_poly.pdbx_seq_one_letter_code
_entity_poly.pdbx_strand_id
1 'polypeptide(L)'
;MNKSLSEFMYSQLDELEALFKKKHEQYSSGADELANFRRGALLNGHTDDAEGIFEELKAYAAKHIAFVYTHDIHGDKIAESLKDIAVYSLIGLYMAELAKEESEMLQAHRDCINLLCRCCTDEDIAK
;
A
#
# COMPACT_ATOMS: atom_id res chain seq x y z
N MET A 1 -3.40 -4.67 -36.43
CA MET A 1 -2.36 -5.65 -36.08
C MET A 1 -2.67 -6.17 -34.69
N ASN A 2 -2.77 -7.49 -34.51
CA ASN A 2 -2.90 -8.06 -33.18
C ASN A 2 -1.52 -7.98 -32.53
N LYS A 3 -1.36 -7.16 -31.48
CA LYS A 3 -0.12 -7.12 -30.72
C LYS A 3 0.12 -8.51 -30.13
N SER A 4 1.37 -8.96 -30.07
CA SER A 4 1.71 -10.12 -29.25
C SER A 4 1.35 -9.84 -27.78
N LEU A 5 1.12 -10.88 -27.00
CA LEU A 5 0.81 -10.72 -25.57
C LEU A 5 1.88 -9.88 -24.87
N SER A 6 3.16 -10.14 -25.13
CA SER A 6 4.27 -9.41 -24.53
C SER A 6 4.27 -7.92 -24.91
N GLU A 7 4.08 -7.59 -26.18
CA GLU A 7 4.00 -6.19 -26.63
C GLU A 7 2.81 -5.44 -26.00
N PHE A 8 1.66 -6.11 -25.85
CA PHE A 8 0.52 -5.55 -25.14
C PHE A 8 0.85 -5.34 -23.67
N MET A 9 1.38 -6.36 -22.99
CA MET A 9 1.71 -6.31 -21.57
C MET A 9 2.72 -5.19 -21.27
N TYR A 10 3.79 -5.08 -22.05
CA TYR A 10 4.77 -4.00 -21.87
C TYR A 10 4.15 -2.62 -22.05
N SER A 11 3.30 -2.43 -23.07
CA SER A 11 2.62 -1.14 -23.23
C SER A 11 1.66 -0.84 -22.08
N GLN A 12 1.03 -1.86 -21.48
CA GLN A 12 0.19 -1.65 -20.30
C GLN A 12 1.00 -1.27 -19.06
N LEU A 13 2.24 -1.76 -18.92
CA LEU A 13 3.13 -1.35 -17.82
C LEU A 13 3.49 0.13 -17.93
N ASP A 14 3.80 0.62 -19.12
CA ASP A 14 4.08 2.05 -19.36
C ASP A 14 2.85 2.91 -19.03
N GLU A 15 1.66 2.45 -19.43
CA GLU A 15 0.40 3.12 -19.11
C GLU A 15 0.09 3.11 -17.60
N LEU A 16 0.40 2.01 -16.90
CA LEU A 16 0.24 1.91 -15.45
C LEU A 16 1.21 2.84 -14.71
N GLU A 17 2.45 2.98 -15.18
CA GLU A 17 3.40 3.95 -14.62
C GLU A 17 2.87 5.37 -14.75
N ALA A 18 2.38 5.75 -15.94
CA ALA A 18 1.79 7.06 -16.16
C ALA A 18 0.53 7.29 -15.29
N LEU A 19 -0.32 6.27 -15.17
CA LEU A 19 -1.52 6.32 -14.34
C LEU A 19 -1.18 6.46 -12.85
N PHE A 20 -0.17 5.73 -12.37
CA PHE A 20 0.32 5.84 -11.01
C PHE A 20 0.83 7.24 -10.71
N LYS A 21 1.68 7.83 -11.57
CA LYS A 21 2.16 9.21 -11.40
C LYS A 21 1.01 10.20 -11.27
N LYS A 22 0.02 10.10 -12.16
CA LYS A 22 -1.17 10.96 -12.14
C LYS A 22 -2.00 10.78 -10.87
N LYS A 23 -2.24 9.54 -10.44
CA LYS A 23 -2.98 9.26 -9.19
C LYS A 23 -2.20 9.73 -7.96
N HIS A 24 -0.89 9.54 -7.95
CA HIS A 24 -0.02 9.99 -6.88
C HIS A 24 -0.08 11.51 -6.73
N GLU A 25 0.00 12.29 -7.82
CA GLU A 25 -0.21 13.75 -7.79
C GLU A 25 -1.60 14.15 -7.26
N GLN A 26 -2.62 13.33 -7.51
CA GLN A 26 -3.98 13.58 -7.03
C GLN A 26 -4.17 13.21 -5.55
N TYR A 27 -3.41 12.25 -5.05
CA TYR A 27 -3.61 11.66 -3.73
C TYR A 27 -2.59 12.13 -2.69
N SER A 28 -1.43 12.61 -3.11
CA SER A 28 -0.41 13.13 -2.21
C SER A 28 -0.69 14.58 -1.80
N SER A 29 -0.13 14.99 -0.68
CA SER A 29 -0.16 16.39 -0.24
C SER A 29 1.15 16.76 0.44
N GLY A 30 1.97 17.56 -0.25
CA GLY A 30 3.31 17.91 0.24
C GLY A 30 4.18 16.66 0.37
N ALA A 31 4.66 16.38 1.58
CA ALA A 31 5.47 15.20 1.88
C ALA A 31 4.63 13.95 2.24
N ASP A 32 3.32 14.07 2.41
CA ASP A 32 2.45 12.92 2.72
C ASP A 32 1.97 12.27 1.42
N GLU A 33 2.69 11.24 0.99
CA GLU A 33 2.39 10.45 -0.22
C GLU A 33 1.05 9.69 -0.12
N LEU A 34 0.54 9.49 1.10
CA LEU A 34 -0.71 8.77 1.38
C LEU A 34 -1.83 9.69 1.91
N ALA A 35 -1.69 11.01 1.76
CA ALA A 35 -2.60 12.01 2.35
C ALA A 35 -4.08 11.76 2.07
N ASN A 36 -4.43 11.36 0.85
CA ASN A 36 -5.81 11.08 0.48
C ASN A 36 -6.36 9.85 1.21
N PHE A 37 -5.58 8.77 1.29
CA PHE A 37 -5.97 7.55 2.01
C PHE A 37 -6.07 7.81 3.51
N ARG A 38 -5.15 8.61 4.08
CA ARG A 38 -5.23 9.05 5.48
C ARG A 38 -6.50 9.83 5.78
N ARG A 39 -6.85 10.78 4.91
CA ARG A 39 -8.11 11.54 5.04
C ARG A 39 -9.33 10.65 4.86
N GLY A 40 -9.31 9.73 3.89
CA GLY A 40 -10.38 8.77 3.67
C GLY A 40 -10.60 7.87 4.87
N ALA A 41 -9.52 7.34 5.46
CA ALA A 41 -9.55 6.54 6.67
C ALA A 41 -10.28 7.27 7.81
N LEU A 42 -9.88 8.52 8.09
CA LEU A 42 -10.53 9.35 9.11
C LEU A 42 -12.01 9.64 8.79
N LEU A 43 -12.35 9.89 7.53
CA LEU A 43 -13.73 10.12 7.10
C LEU A 43 -14.61 8.87 7.26
N ASN A 44 -14.03 7.68 7.11
CA ASN A 44 -14.70 6.40 7.25
C ASN A 44 -14.62 5.80 8.66
N GLY A 45 -14.16 6.58 9.64
CA GLY A 45 -14.12 6.17 11.05
C GLY A 45 -12.96 5.23 11.40
N HIS A 46 -11.96 5.13 10.54
CA HIS A 46 -10.69 4.48 10.81
C HIS A 46 -9.68 5.46 11.44
N THR A 47 -8.58 4.91 11.92
CA THR A 47 -7.41 5.64 12.40
C THR A 47 -6.58 6.20 11.24
N ASP A 48 -5.74 7.20 11.51
CA ASP A 48 -4.78 7.74 10.56
C ASP A 48 -3.42 7.02 10.58
N ASP A 49 -3.35 5.86 11.23
CA ASP A 49 -2.18 4.98 11.24
C ASP A 49 -2.16 4.05 10.01
N ALA A 50 -1.11 3.23 9.91
CA ALA A 50 -0.92 2.34 8.76
C ALA A 50 -2.08 1.36 8.55
N GLU A 51 -2.68 0.83 9.64
CA GLU A 51 -3.81 -0.09 9.56
C GLU A 51 -5.06 0.61 9.02
N GLY A 52 -5.42 1.76 9.58
CA GLY A 52 -6.58 2.52 9.12
C GLY A 52 -6.44 3.03 7.68
N ILE A 53 -5.25 3.48 7.29
CA ILE A 53 -4.94 3.86 5.91
C ILE A 53 -5.07 2.65 4.97
N PHE A 54 -4.67 1.46 5.42
CA PHE A 54 -4.74 0.24 4.61
C PHE A 54 -6.19 -0.22 4.41
N GLU A 55 -7.05 -0.07 5.42
CA GLU A 55 -8.50 -0.28 5.26
C GLU A 55 -9.10 0.64 4.18
N GLU A 56 -8.71 1.92 4.17
CA GLU A 56 -9.18 2.86 3.15
C GLU A 56 -8.71 2.47 1.74
N LEU A 57 -7.46 2.06 1.60
CA LEU A 57 -6.93 1.56 0.32
C LEU A 57 -7.75 0.35 -0.18
N LYS A 58 -8.09 -0.59 0.72
CA LYS A 58 -8.94 -1.73 0.36
C LYS A 58 -10.33 -1.30 -0.09
N ALA A 59 -10.93 -0.29 0.54
CA ALA A 59 -12.21 0.26 0.10
C ALA A 59 -12.12 0.86 -1.32
N TYR A 60 -11.02 1.55 -1.63
CA TYR A 60 -10.76 2.08 -2.97
C TYR A 60 -10.61 0.97 -4.01
N ALA A 61 -9.95 -0.14 -3.68
CA ALA A 61 -9.86 -1.30 -4.56
C ALA A 61 -11.20 -2.04 -4.71
N ALA A 62 -11.95 -2.19 -3.62
CA ALA A 62 -13.18 -2.98 -3.56
C ALA A 62 -14.25 -2.50 -4.54
N LYS A 63 -14.41 -1.17 -4.72
CA LYS A 63 -15.38 -0.63 -5.69
C LYS A 63 -15.05 -1.04 -7.13
N HIS A 64 -13.77 -1.13 -7.51
CA HIS A 64 -13.36 -1.55 -8.85
C HIS A 64 -13.48 -3.05 -9.03
N ILE A 65 -13.16 -3.83 -8.00
CA ILE A 65 -13.40 -5.28 -7.99
C ILE A 65 -14.90 -5.55 -8.17
N ALA A 66 -15.75 -4.90 -7.38
CA ALA A 66 -17.20 -5.02 -7.50
C ALA A 66 -17.70 -4.64 -8.91
N PHE A 67 -17.15 -3.59 -9.51
CA PHE A 67 -17.46 -3.21 -10.88
C PHE A 67 -17.11 -4.33 -11.88
N VAL A 68 -15.89 -4.88 -11.80
CA VAL A 68 -15.45 -5.98 -12.69
C VAL A 68 -16.31 -7.24 -12.52
N TYR A 69 -16.72 -7.57 -11.30
CA TYR A 69 -17.57 -8.74 -11.04
C TYR A 69 -19.00 -8.61 -11.59
N THR A 70 -19.50 -7.38 -11.73
CA THR A 70 -20.89 -7.11 -12.11
C THR A 70 -21.07 -6.77 -13.59
N HIS A 71 -19.98 -6.69 -14.36
CA HIS A 71 -20.00 -6.35 -15.79
C HIS A 71 -19.30 -7.43 -16.61
N ASP A 72 -19.74 -7.63 -17.86
CA ASP A 72 -19.04 -8.49 -18.81
C ASP A 72 -17.81 -7.78 -19.42
N ILE A 73 -17.09 -8.46 -20.31
CA ILE A 73 -15.88 -7.94 -20.97
C ILE A 73 -16.11 -6.68 -21.81
N HIS A 74 -17.37 -6.34 -22.12
CA HIS A 74 -17.75 -5.16 -22.91
C HIS A 74 -18.17 -3.97 -22.04
N GLY A 75 -18.12 -4.07 -20.71
CA GLY A 75 -18.43 -2.95 -19.83
C GLY A 75 -17.50 -1.74 -20.05
N ASP A 76 -18.09 -0.54 -20.16
CA ASP A 76 -17.42 0.71 -20.57
C ASP A 76 -16.19 1.11 -19.72
N LYS A 77 -16.09 0.58 -18.49
CA LYS A 77 -14.99 0.88 -17.56
C LYS A 77 -14.23 -0.34 -17.07
N ILE A 78 -14.36 -1.49 -17.74
CA ILE A 78 -13.64 -2.71 -17.36
C ILE A 78 -12.14 -2.47 -17.40
N ALA A 79 -11.62 -1.93 -18.51
CA ALA A 79 -10.19 -1.69 -18.66
C ALA A 79 -9.66 -0.67 -17.63
N GLU A 80 -10.41 0.39 -17.36
CA GLU A 80 -10.08 1.39 -16.31
C GLU A 80 -10.03 0.72 -14.93
N SER A 81 -11.06 -0.06 -14.58
CA SER A 81 -11.14 -0.72 -13.27
C SER A 81 -10.04 -1.76 -13.06
N LEU A 82 -9.69 -2.53 -14.09
CA LEU A 82 -8.59 -3.50 -14.03
C LEU A 82 -7.24 -2.81 -13.79
N LYS A 83 -7.01 -1.65 -14.43
CA LYS A 83 -5.78 -0.85 -14.22
C LYS A 83 -5.75 -0.24 -12.82
N ASP A 84 -6.88 0.28 -12.34
CA ASP A 84 -6.99 0.84 -11.00
C ASP A 84 -6.73 -0.24 -9.93
N ILE A 85 -7.24 -1.46 -10.09
CA ILE A 85 -6.93 -2.60 -9.21
C ILE A 85 -5.41 -2.87 -9.19
N ALA A 86 -4.75 -2.88 -10.35
CA ALA A 86 -3.31 -3.09 -10.42
C ALA A 86 -2.53 -1.98 -9.68
N VAL A 87 -2.92 -0.72 -9.86
CA VAL A 87 -2.30 0.42 -9.16
C VAL A 87 -2.51 0.32 -7.65
N TYR A 88 -3.74 0.06 -7.19
CA TYR A 88 -4.00 -0.07 -5.75
C TYR A 88 -3.27 -1.27 -5.14
N SER A 89 -3.07 -2.35 -5.89
CA SER A 89 -2.26 -3.49 -5.45
C SER A 89 -0.78 -3.12 -5.25
N LEU A 90 -0.21 -2.27 -6.13
CA LEU A 90 1.15 -1.76 -5.98
C LEU A 90 1.31 -0.83 -4.77
N ILE A 91 0.32 0.05 -4.52
CA ILE A 91 0.31 0.89 -3.32
C ILE A 91 0.22 0.01 -2.07
N GLY A 92 -0.61 -1.03 -2.09
CA GLY A 92 -0.73 -1.98 -0.98
C GLY A 92 0.55 -2.76 -0.72
N LEU A 93 1.28 -3.12 -1.78
CA LEU A 93 2.61 -3.72 -1.64
C LEU A 93 3.60 -2.78 -0.95
N TYR A 94 3.63 -1.50 -1.32
CA TYR A 94 4.46 -0.50 -0.65
C TYR A 94 4.14 -0.40 0.85
N MET A 95 2.85 -0.34 1.20
CA MET A 95 2.42 -0.31 2.61
C MET A 95 2.82 -1.58 3.38
N ALA A 96 2.76 -2.76 2.73
CA ALA A 96 3.19 -4.01 3.35
C ALA A 96 4.70 -4.03 3.63
N GLU A 97 5.52 -3.49 2.71
CA GLU A 97 6.97 -3.35 2.94
C GLU A 97 7.27 -2.38 4.09
N LEU A 98 6.58 -1.23 4.16
CA LEU A 98 6.72 -0.30 5.30
C LEU A 98 6.38 -0.97 6.64
N ALA A 99 5.27 -1.71 6.70
CA ALA A 99 4.85 -2.40 7.91
C ALA A 99 5.86 -3.48 8.35
N LYS A 100 6.51 -4.13 7.38
CA LYS A 100 7.58 -5.10 7.63
C LYS A 100 8.82 -4.41 8.20
N GLU A 101 9.27 -3.32 7.60
CA GLU A 101 10.42 -2.53 8.09
C GLU A 101 10.19 -2.01 9.52
N GLU A 102 8.98 -1.50 9.81
CA GLU A 102 8.61 -1.05 11.15
C GLU A 102 8.65 -2.20 12.16
N SER A 103 8.11 -3.36 11.79
CA SER A 103 8.12 -4.56 12.63
C SER A 103 9.55 -5.04 12.93
N GLU A 104 10.43 -5.03 11.93
CA GLU A 104 11.84 -5.39 12.08
C GLU A 104 12.59 -4.40 12.98
N MET A 105 12.35 -3.08 12.83
CA MET A 105 12.91 -2.06 13.70
C MET A 105 12.46 -2.21 15.17
N LEU A 106 11.16 -2.42 15.39
CA LEU A 106 10.61 -2.62 16.73
C LEU A 106 11.19 -3.86 17.39
N GLN A 107 11.42 -4.93 16.61
CA GLN A 107 12.05 -6.15 17.09
C GLN A 107 13.51 -5.90 17.49
N ALA A 108 14.30 -5.25 16.62
CA ALA A 108 15.68 -4.90 16.94
C ALA A 108 15.79 -4.02 18.20
N HIS A 109 14.87 -3.07 18.36
CA HIS A 109 14.81 -2.22 19.55
C HIS A 109 14.53 -3.03 20.83
N ARG A 110 13.56 -3.96 20.78
CA ARG A 110 13.27 -4.87 21.90
C ARG A 110 14.49 -5.72 22.25
N ASP A 111 15.19 -6.24 21.26
CA ASP A 111 16.37 -7.08 21.47
C ASP A 111 17.51 -6.30 22.13
N CYS A 112 17.73 -5.04 21.72
CA CYS A 112 18.68 -4.13 22.37
C CYS A 112 18.32 -3.87 23.85
N ILE A 113 17.05 -3.57 24.15
CA ILE A 113 16.60 -3.37 25.54
C ILE A 113 16.85 -4.63 26.36
N ASN A 114 16.47 -5.79 25.85
CA ASN A 114 16.66 -7.06 26.54
C ASN A 114 18.13 -7.36 26.82
N LEU A 115 19.03 -7.06 25.87
CA LEU A 115 20.47 -7.21 26.07
C LEU A 115 20.98 -6.29 27.17
N LEU A 116 20.60 -5.00 27.14
CA LEU A 116 20.99 -4.03 28.16
C LEU A 116 20.51 -4.44 29.55
N CYS A 117 19.26 -4.88 29.68
CA CYS A 117 18.73 -5.37 30.95
C CYS A 117 19.52 -6.56 31.50
N ARG A 118 19.93 -7.50 30.64
CA ARG A 118 20.77 -8.64 31.05
C ARG A 118 22.16 -8.20 31.52
N CYS A 119 22.79 -7.27 30.80
CA CYS A 119 24.09 -6.73 31.21
C CYS A 119 24.01 -6.03 32.57
N CYS A 120 22.95 -5.27 32.84
CA CYS A 120 22.76 -4.62 34.15
C CYS A 120 22.54 -5.65 35.28
N THR A 121 21.80 -6.73 35.04
CA THR A 121 21.61 -7.78 36.07
C THR A 121 22.88 -8.57 36.35
N ASP A 122 23.72 -8.81 35.34
CA ASP A 122 24.97 -9.54 35.52
C ASP A 122 26.03 -8.72 36.27
N GLU A 123 26.07 -7.39 36.05
CA GLU A 123 26.94 -6.46 36.80
C GLU A 123 26.54 -6.31 38.27
N ASP A 124 25.24 -6.39 38.59
CA ASP A 124 24.73 -6.31 39.97
C ASP A 124 24.96 -7.60 40.77
N ILE A 125 25.05 -8.76 40.11
CA ILE A 125 25.37 -10.06 40.74
C ILE A 125 26.88 -10.23 40.97
N ALA A 126 27.72 -9.51 40.22
CA ALA A 126 29.18 -9.60 40.31
C ALA A 126 29.82 -8.70 41.40
N LYS A 127 29.03 -7.96 42.18
CA LYS A 127 29.45 -7.15 43.34
C LYS A 127 29.12 -7.83 44.66
#